data_AF-B0L912-F1
#
_entry.id   AF-B0L912-F1
#
_cell.length_a   1.000
_cell.length_b   1.000
_cell.length_c   1.000
_cell.angle_alpha   90.00
_cell.angle_beta   90.00
_cell.angle_gamma   90.00
#
_symmetry.space_group_name_H-M   'P 1'
#
loop_
_entity.id
_entity.type
_entity.pdbx_description
1 polymer ?
#
loop_
_entity_poly.entity_id
_entity_poly.type
_entity_poly.pdbx_seq_one_letter_code
_entity_poly.pdbx_strand_id
1 'polypeptide(L)'
;LVLDTEVYSNTGGQASKSTPIGAVAQFAAGGKVMAKKDLGMMAMSYGYVYVASVSLANPAQVVKAFIEAEAYDGPSIIIAYAHC
;
A
#
# COMPACT_ATOMS: atom_id res chain seq x y z
N LEU A 1 7.30 -4.20 -5.20
CA LEU A 1 6.46 -4.64 -4.07
C LEU A 1 6.50 -3.57 -2.99
N VAL A 2 5.33 -3.13 -2.49
CA VAL A 2 5.19 -2.20 -1.37
C VAL A 2 4.50 -2.94 -0.23
N LEU A 3 5.17 -3.09 0.91
CA LEU A 3 4.56 -3.60 2.13
C LEU A 3 3.99 -2.41 2.91
N ASP A 4 2.68 -2.25 2.86
CA ASP A 4 2.00 -1.11 3.48
C ASP A 4 1.53 -1.50 4.88
N THR A 5 2.33 -1.09 5.87
CA THR A 5 1.99 -1.17 7.30
C THR A 5 1.27 0.07 7.80
N GLU A 6 0.98 1.02 6.91
CA GLU A 6 0.32 2.29 7.21
C GLU A 6 1.06 3.24 8.16
N VAL A 7 2.25 2.88 8.64
CA VAL A 7 3.10 3.67 9.53
C VAL A 7 4.58 3.42 9.22
N TYR A 8 5.49 4.20 9.81
CA TYR A 8 6.91 3.85 9.84
C TYR A 8 7.18 2.86 10.99
N SER A 9 6.97 1.58 10.72
CA SER A 9 7.06 0.50 11.70
C SER A 9 8.42 0.42 12.39
N ASN A 10 9.52 0.44 11.64
CA ASN A 10 10.87 0.22 12.18
C ASN A 10 11.31 1.28 13.18
N THR A 11 10.89 2.54 13.01
CA THR A 11 11.32 3.67 13.83
C THR A 11 10.35 3.99 14.98
N GLY A 12 9.38 3.11 15.26
CA GLY A 12 8.48 3.26 16.41
C GLY A 12 7.09 3.80 16.08
N GLY A 13 6.65 3.73 14.83
CA GLY A 13 5.27 4.00 14.44
C GLY A 13 4.97 5.48 14.21
N GLN A 14 5.81 6.17 13.43
CA GLN A 14 5.51 7.52 12.95
C GLN A 14 4.42 7.51 11.88
N ALA A 15 3.64 8.59 11.84
CA ALA A 15 2.67 8.85 10.79
C ALA A 15 3.37 8.95 9.42
N SER A 16 2.74 8.37 8.41
CA SER A 16 3.19 8.35 7.03
C SER A 16 2.09 8.94 6.11
N LYS A 17 2.37 9.04 4.81
CA LYS A 17 1.31 9.36 3.82
C LYS A 17 0.34 8.20 3.61
N SER A 18 0.70 6.97 3.98
CA SER A 18 -0.19 5.80 3.94
C SER A 18 -1.06 5.63 5.19
N THR A 19 -0.77 6.35 6.28
CA THR A 19 -1.61 6.34 7.49
C THR A 19 -3.06 6.75 7.16
N PRO A 20 -4.09 6.01 7.62
CA PRO A 20 -5.50 6.34 7.42
C PRO A 20 -5.90 7.65 8.11
N ILE A 21 -7.03 8.22 7.67
CA ILE A 21 -7.65 9.34 8.38
C ILE A 21 -8.04 8.92 9.80
N GLY A 22 -7.78 9.77 10.79
CA GLY A 22 -8.07 9.52 12.20
C GLY A 22 -7.12 8.56 12.91
N ALA A 23 -6.24 7.85 12.21
CA ALA A 23 -5.27 6.97 12.85
C ALA A 23 -4.24 7.76 13.66
N VAL A 24 -3.97 7.29 14.88
CA VAL A 24 -3.00 7.89 15.82
C VAL A 24 -1.65 7.21 15.63
N ALA A 25 -0.62 8.03 15.43
CA ALA A 25 0.77 7.61 15.28
C ALA A 25 1.69 8.73 15.79
N GLN A 26 3.00 8.51 15.92
CA GLN A 26 3.91 9.62 16.25
C GLN A 26 3.82 10.71 15.18
N PHE A 27 3.86 11.98 15.57
CA PHE A 27 3.55 13.14 14.72
C PHE A 27 2.09 13.27 14.25
N ALA A 28 1.19 12.40 14.71
CA ALA A 28 -0.25 12.48 14.50
C ALA A 28 -1.02 12.11 15.79
N ALA A 29 -0.67 12.74 16.91
CA ALA A 29 -1.24 12.43 18.23
C ALA A 29 -2.76 12.69 18.30
N GLY A 30 -3.25 13.72 17.61
CA GLY A 30 -4.69 14.00 17.46
C GLY A 30 -5.38 13.19 16.34
N GLY A 31 -4.71 12.18 15.80
CA GLY A 31 -5.12 11.49 14.58
C GLY A 31 -4.70 12.22 13.31
N LYS A 32 -4.45 11.48 12.23
CA LYS A 32 -4.10 12.08 10.94
C LYS A 32 -5.32 12.74 10.30
N VAL A 33 -5.21 14.02 9.97
CA VAL A 33 -6.31 14.82 9.38
C VAL A 33 -6.54 14.50 7.90
N MET A 34 -5.47 14.23 7.15
CA MET A 34 -5.57 13.95 5.71
C MET A 34 -5.85 12.47 5.45
N ALA A 35 -6.64 12.19 4.41
CA ALA A 35 -6.87 10.84 3.92
C ALA A 35 -5.56 10.13 3.49
N LYS A 36 -5.62 8.80 3.42
CA LYS A 36 -4.53 7.97 2.90
C LYS A 36 -4.23 8.36 1.45
N LYS A 37 -2.95 8.51 1.11
CA LYS A 37 -2.52 8.73 -0.27
C LYS A 37 -2.82 7.46 -1.07
N ASP A 38 -3.64 7.57 -2.11
CA ASP A 38 -3.90 6.46 -3.03
C ASP A 38 -2.76 6.31 -4.05
N LEU A 39 -1.71 5.57 -3.67
CA LEU A 39 -0.58 5.29 -4.53
C LEU A 39 -0.97 4.44 -5.75
N GLY A 40 -1.95 3.54 -5.60
CA GLY A 40 -2.42 2.67 -6.67
C GLY A 40 -3.09 3.49 -7.77
N MET A 41 -4.03 4.37 -7.41
CA MET A 41 -4.70 5.26 -8.36
C MET A 41 -3.73 6.20 -9.08
N MET A 42 -2.70 6.69 -8.37
CA MET A 42 -1.65 7.49 -9.00
C MET A 42 -0.79 6.69 -9.99
N ALA A 43 -0.54 5.40 -9.73
CA ALA A 43 0.18 4.54 -10.67
C ALA A 43 -0.68 4.16 -11.87
N MET A 44 -1.98 3.97 -11.68
CA MET A 44 -2.94 3.66 -12.75
C MET A 44 -3.03 4.77 -13.80
N SER A 45 -2.80 6.04 -13.43
CA SER A 45 -2.91 7.17 -14.36
C SER A 45 -1.88 7.15 -15.51
N TYR A 46 -0.78 6.40 -15.36
CA TYR A 46 0.19 6.21 -16.45
C TYR A 46 -0.35 5.32 -17.58
N GLY A 47 -1.34 4.47 -17.32
CA GLY A 47 -1.99 3.61 -18.32
C GLY A 47 -1.22 2.37 -18.77
N TYR A 48 0.11 2.32 -18.58
CA TYR A 48 0.97 1.18 -18.93
C TYR A 48 1.62 0.50 -17.70
N VAL A 49 1.11 0.77 -16.50
CA VAL A 49 1.62 0.18 -15.26
C VAL A 49 0.62 -0.87 -14.78
N TYR A 50 1.09 -2.10 -14.54
CA TYR A 50 0.29 -3.10 -13.84
C TYR A 50 0.20 -2.72 -12.36
N VAL A 51 -1.02 -2.57 -11.84
CA VAL A 51 -1.26 -2.14 -10.45
C VAL A 51 -2.17 -3.18 -9.78
N ALA A 52 -1.72 -3.72 -8.64
CA ALA A 52 -2.54 -4.58 -7.79
C ALA A 52 -2.46 -4.15 -6.32
N SER A 53 -3.62 -4.16 -5.66
CA SER A 53 -3.73 -4.10 -4.20
C SER A 53 -4.09 -5.50 -3.69
N VAL A 54 -3.37 -5.99 -2.69
CA VAL A 54 -3.50 -7.37 -2.22
C VAL A 54 -3.50 -7.45 -0.68
N SER A 55 -4.09 -8.51 -0.15
CA SER A 55 -4.08 -8.83 1.29
C SER A 55 -4.02 -10.33 1.47
N LEU A 56 -3.21 -10.81 2.43
CA LEU A 56 -3.13 -12.23 2.79
C LEU A 56 -4.44 -12.80 3.35
N ALA A 57 -5.44 -11.95 3.62
CA ALA A 57 -6.81 -12.40 3.88
C ALA A 57 -7.44 -13.12 2.67
N ASN A 58 -6.93 -12.89 1.45
CA ASN A 58 -7.29 -13.65 0.24
C ASN A 58 -6.03 -14.16 -0.50
N PRO A 59 -5.45 -15.28 -0.04
CA PRO A 59 -4.20 -15.81 -0.59
C PRO A 59 -4.27 -16.15 -2.09
N ALA A 60 -5.44 -16.61 -2.57
CA ALA A 60 -5.63 -16.93 -3.98
C ALA A 60 -5.47 -15.70 -4.88
N GLN A 61 -6.04 -14.56 -4.46
CA GLN A 61 -5.88 -13.30 -5.18
C GLN A 61 -4.45 -12.77 -5.10
N VAL A 62 -3.76 -12.95 -3.96
CA VAL A 62 -2.33 -12.59 -3.81
C VAL A 62 -1.49 -13.36 -4.83
N VAL A 63 -1.59 -14.70 -4.86
CA VAL A 63 -0.83 -15.53 -5.80
C VAL A 63 -1.10 -15.14 -7.24
N LYS A 64 -2.37 -14.95 -7.60
CA LYS A 64 -2.76 -14.49 -8.94
C LYS A 64 -2.10 -13.16 -9.30
N ALA A 65 -2.18 -12.17 -8.41
CA ALA A 65 -1.64 -10.84 -8.66
C ALA A 65 -0.11 -10.84 -8.83
N PHE A 66 0.60 -11.71 -8.09
CA PHE A 66 2.04 -11.88 -8.25
C PHE A 66 2.41 -12.53 -9.59
N ILE A 67 1.68 -13.57 -10.02
CA ILE A 67 1.89 -14.21 -11.33
C ILE A 67 1.63 -13.22 -12.47
N GLU A 68 0.51 -12.49 -12.42
CA GLU A 68 0.16 -11.50 -13.44
C GLU A 68 1.17 -10.34 -13.49
N ALA A 69 1.64 -9.86 -12.33
CA ALA A 69 2.61 -8.78 -12.24
C ALA A 69 4.00 -9.17 -12.77
N GLU A 70 4.43 -10.41 -12.54
CA GLU A 70 5.74 -10.91 -12.98
C GLU A 70 5.75 -11.23 -14.48
N ALA A 71 4.64 -11.75 -15.00
CA ALA A 71 4.47 -12.02 -16.43
C ALA A 71 4.20 -10.75 -17.28
N TYR A 72 3.93 -9.60 -16.66
CA TYR A 72 3.66 -8.35 -17.37
C TYR A 72 4.95 -7.79 -17.98
N ASP A 73 4.98 -7.61 -19.30
CA ASP A 73 6.10 -6.98 -20.03
C ASP A 73 6.07 -5.44 -19.86
N GLY A 74 6.34 -5.00 -18.63
CA GLY A 74 6.27 -3.61 -18.25
C GLY A 74 6.43 -3.40 -16.74
N PRO A 75 6.27 -2.15 -16.27
CA PRO A 75 6.37 -1.85 -14.84
C PRO A 75 5.17 -2.40 -14.08
N SER A 76 5.45 -3.06 -12.95
CA SER A 76 4.44 -3.62 -12.05
C SER A 76 4.60 -3.09 -10.62
N ILE A 77 3.48 -2.72 -9.99
CA ILE A 77 3.42 -2.37 -8.58
C ILE A 77 2.34 -3.17 -7.86
N ILE A 78 2.76 -3.91 -6.83
CA ILE A 78 1.89 -4.61 -5.89
C ILE A 78 1.96 -3.86 -4.56
N ILE A 79 0.81 -3.42 -4.06
CA ILE A 79 0.62 -2.81 -2.74
C ILE A 79 -0.02 -3.87 -1.84
N ALA A 80 0.77 -4.44 -0.94
CA ALA A 80 0.35 -5.50 -0.04
C ALA A 80 0.08 -4.92 1.35
N TYR A 81 -1.15 -5.08 1.84
CA TYR A 81 -1.46 -4.74 3.22
C TYR A 81 -0.70 -5.67 4.18
N ALA A 82 0.07 -5.09 5.10
CA ALA A 82 0.90 -5.80 6.05
C ALA A 82 0.55 -5.37 7.48
N HIS A 83 0.00 -6.29 8.29
CA HIS A 83 -0.22 -6.03 9.71
C HIS A 83 1.11 -5.76 10.44
N CYS A 84 1.12 -4.79 11.35
CA CYS A 84 2.24 -4.40 12.19
C CYS A 84 1.79 -4.18 13.62
#